data_AF-A0A383D217-F1
#
_entry.id   AF-A0A383D217-F1
#
_cell.length_a   1.000
_cell.length_b   1.000
_cell.length_c   1.000
_cell.angle_alpha   90.00
_cell.angle_beta   90.00
_cell.angle_gamma   90.00
#
_symmetry.space_group_name_H-M   'P 1'
#
loop_
_entity.id
_entity.type
_entity.pdbx_description
1 polymer ?
#
loop_
_entity_poly.entity_id
_entity_poly.type
_entity_poly.pdbx_seq_one_letter_code
_entity_poly.pdbx_strand_id
1 'polypeptide(L)'
;VYALHKHNQKPITFMVASKTPGNISLDKFGIVQQYDNKRFGLGLNYVEIGYMIVEKNQTLSFFDTPECSFSSILQKMADNHQISAWVQHDSYHSISDPNRWQKAQEYLKPKKIILIDRDGVINKKASRGEYISKWEDFIWIQETRVAMKLMANEGFKFIIISNQAGIARGVISFNELEKIHNNMKNELQNDDIEILDIYICPHHWNEECFCRKPKPGMLLQASKDHLFRLDKTLYIG
;
A
#
# COMPACT_ATOMS: atom_id res chain seq x y z
N VAL A 1 5.06 -14.39 -0.51
CA VAL A 1 4.87 -15.41 -1.58
C VAL A 1 5.46 -16.78 -1.21
N TYR A 2 6.79 -16.93 -1.06
CA TYR A 2 7.40 -18.25 -0.79
C TYR A 2 6.87 -18.98 0.46
N ALA A 3 6.67 -18.25 1.56
CA ALA A 3 6.08 -18.82 2.78
C ALA A 3 4.66 -19.38 2.53
N LEU A 4 3.81 -18.65 1.78
CA LEU A 4 2.47 -19.12 1.39
C LEU A 4 2.58 -20.38 0.52
N HIS A 5 3.50 -20.39 -0.44
CA HIS A 5 3.73 -21.53 -1.32
C HIS A 5 4.10 -22.80 -0.52
N LYS A 6 5.02 -22.68 0.44
CA LYS A 6 5.38 -23.78 1.35
C LYS A 6 4.25 -24.21 2.28
N HIS A 7 3.42 -23.27 2.73
CA HIS A 7 2.28 -23.56 3.59
C HIS A 7 1.18 -24.32 2.84
N ASN A 8 0.77 -23.83 1.68
CA ASN A 8 -0.35 -24.39 0.92
C ASN A 8 0.03 -25.66 0.13
N GLN A 9 1.33 -25.88 -0.12
CA GLN A 9 1.87 -27.03 -0.86
C GLN A 9 1.18 -27.28 -2.20
N LYS A 10 0.81 -26.20 -2.89
CA LYS A 10 0.20 -26.26 -4.22
C LYS A 10 1.25 -26.22 -5.32
N PRO A 11 1.01 -26.88 -6.46
CA PRO A 11 1.93 -26.86 -7.59
C PRO A 11 2.31 -25.45 -8.06
N ILE A 12 1.38 -24.49 -8.00
CA ILE A 12 1.63 -23.10 -8.37
C ILE A 12 1.25 -22.18 -7.23
N THR A 13 2.06 -21.13 -7.04
CA THR A 13 1.67 -19.94 -6.30
C THR A 13 2.00 -18.70 -7.12
N PHE A 14 0.99 -18.00 -7.64
CA PHE A 14 1.18 -16.74 -8.35
C PHE A 14 0.81 -15.52 -7.51
N MET A 15 1.27 -14.36 -7.93
CA MET A 15 0.83 -13.09 -7.35
C MET A 15 -0.40 -12.58 -8.08
N VAL A 16 -1.31 -11.95 -7.33
CA VAL A 16 -2.48 -11.27 -7.90
C VAL A 16 -2.62 -9.85 -7.39
N ALA A 17 -3.18 -8.98 -8.23
CA ALA A 17 -3.62 -7.64 -7.85
C ALA A 17 -5.15 -7.58 -7.86
N SER A 18 -5.71 -6.77 -6.95
CA SER A 18 -7.15 -6.50 -6.94
C SER A 18 -7.55 -5.70 -8.18
N LYS A 19 -8.58 -6.15 -8.89
CA LYS A 19 -9.09 -5.50 -10.10
C LYS A 19 -10.54 -5.91 -10.37
N THR A 20 -11.35 -4.94 -10.77
CA THR A 20 -12.75 -5.16 -11.14
C THR A 20 -13.02 -4.55 -12.53
N PRO A 21 -13.44 -5.35 -13.53
CA PRO A 21 -13.60 -6.81 -13.49
C PRO A 21 -12.25 -7.54 -13.52
N GLY A 22 -12.09 -8.54 -12.64
CA GLY A 22 -10.97 -9.47 -12.59
C GLY A 22 -11.27 -10.78 -13.34
N ASN A 23 -10.35 -11.74 -13.27
CA ASN A 23 -10.51 -13.09 -13.83
C ASN A 23 -10.34 -14.20 -12.79
N ILE A 24 -10.03 -13.86 -11.53
CA ILE A 24 -9.73 -14.81 -10.45
C ILE A 24 -10.61 -14.55 -9.23
N SER A 25 -11.12 -15.61 -8.62
CA SER A 25 -11.68 -15.61 -7.26
C SER A 25 -10.84 -16.46 -6.32
N LEU A 26 -10.76 -16.06 -5.06
CA LEU A 26 -9.95 -16.69 -4.02
C LEU A 26 -10.81 -17.06 -2.82
N ASP A 27 -10.47 -18.16 -2.15
CA ASP A 27 -11.00 -18.44 -0.82
C ASP A 27 -10.19 -17.70 0.27
N LYS A 28 -10.59 -17.90 1.53
CA LYS A 28 -9.93 -17.30 2.70
C LYS A 28 -8.48 -17.74 2.93
N PHE A 29 -8.05 -18.84 2.30
CA PHE A 29 -6.69 -19.37 2.39
C PHE A 29 -5.82 -18.96 1.19
N GLY A 30 -6.37 -18.12 0.30
CA GLY A 30 -5.70 -17.71 -0.93
C GLY A 30 -5.61 -18.82 -1.96
N ILE A 31 -6.48 -19.83 -1.91
CA ILE A 31 -6.59 -20.84 -2.98
C ILE A 31 -7.53 -20.32 -4.05
N VAL A 32 -7.09 -20.41 -5.30
CA VAL A 32 -7.89 -20.01 -6.47
C VAL A 32 -9.07 -20.94 -6.61
N GLN A 33 -10.28 -20.37 -6.59
CA GLN A 33 -11.54 -21.12 -6.75
C GLN A 33 -12.03 -21.08 -8.20
N GLN A 34 -11.75 -19.99 -8.91
CA GLN A 34 -12.11 -19.83 -10.31
C GLN A 34 -11.03 -19.04 -11.04
N TYR A 35 -10.72 -19.47 -12.25
CA TYR A 35 -9.88 -18.76 -13.21
C TYR A 35 -10.64 -18.69 -14.55
N ASP A 36 -11.12 -17.51 -14.92
CA ASP A 36 -11.93 -17.29 -16.12
C ASP A 36 -11.40 -16.11 -16.95
N ASN A 37 -10.69 -16.42 -18.02
CA ASN A 37 -10.16 -15.43 -18.95
C ASN A 37 -11.23 -14.56 -19.63
N LYS A 38 -12.47 -15.05 -19.73
CA LYS A 38 -13.58 -14.29 -20.32
C LYS A 38 -14.22 -13.31 -19.32
N ARG A 39 -13.91 -13.44 -18.03
CA ARG A 39 -14.38 -12.57 -16.93
C ARG A 39 -15.91 -12.52 -16.82
N PHE A 40 -16.58 -13.63 -17.08
CA PHE A 40 -18.03 -13.75 -16.96
C PHE A 40 -18.47 -14.24 -15.58
N GLY A 41 -17.56 -14.83 -14.80
CA GLY A 41 -17.85 -15.28 -13.44
C GLY A 41 -18.16 -14.14 -12.45
N LEU A 42 -19.00 -14.46 -11.46
CA LEU A 42 -19.28 -13.58 -10.32
C LEU A 42 -18.12 -13.63 -9.31
N GLY A 43 -17.82 -12.50 -8.68
CA GLY A 43 -16.80 -12.45 -7.61
C GLY A 43 -15.34 -12.55 -8.10
N LEU A 44 -15.10 -12.41 -9.40
CA LEU A 44 -13.76 -12.35 -9.98
C LEU A 44 -13.15 -10.96 -9.72
N ASN A 45 -12.45 -10.82 -8.60
CA ASN A 45 -11.95 -9.54 -8.09
C ASN A 45 -10.42 -9.40 -8.21
N TYR A 46 -9.76 -10.37 -8.83
CA TYR A 46 -8.31 -10.42 -8.92
C TYR A 46 -7.84 -10.67 -10.35
N VAL A 47 -6.64 -10.18 -10.66
CA VAL A 47 -5.88 -10.57 -11.85
C VAL A 47 -4.49 -11.03 -11.47
N GLU A 48 -4.01 -12.06 -12.15
CA GLU A 48 -2.63 -12.53 -12.10
C GLU A 48 -1.70 -11.49 -12.74
N ILE A 49 -0.50 -11.33 -12.19
CA ILE A 49 0.43 -10.22 -12.56
C ILE A 49 1.81 -10.67 -13.07
N GLY A 50 1.98 -11.94 -13.41
CA GLY A 50 3.14 -12.49 -14.11
C GLY A 50 4.21 -13.15 -13.22
N TYR A 51 4.06 -13.11 -11.90
CA TYR A 51 5.07 -13.62 -10.96
C TYR A 51 4.58 -14.87 -10.25
N MET A 52 5.29 -15.97 -10.40
CA MET A 52 4.88 -17.28 -9.90
C MET A 52 6.04 -18.15 -9.40
N ILE A 53 5.75 -18.94 -8.38
CA ILE A 53 6.56 -20.08 -7.93
C ILE A 53 5.87 -21.33 -8.45
N VAL A 54 6.64 -22.22 -9.09
CA VAL A 54 6.11 -23.36 -9.82
C VAL A 54 6.90 -24.62 -9.44
N GLU A 55 6.19 -25.63 -8.94
CA GLU A 55 6.70 -26.99 -8.79
C GLU A 55 6.61 -27.67 -10.15
N LYS A 56 7.75 -27.72 -10.85
CA LYS A 56 7.85 -28.09 -12.28
C LYS A 56 7.08 -29.38 -12.63
N ASN A 57 7.39 -30.49 -11.96
CA ASN A 57 6.82 -31.79 -12.33
C ASN A 57 5.32 -31.88 -12.06
N GLN A 58 4.86 -31.32 -10.93
CA GLN A 58 3.44 -31.29 -10.57
C GLN A 58 2.63 -30.37 -11.47
N THR A 59 3.26 -29.30 -11.98
CA THR A 59 2.60 -28.39 -12.93
C THR A 59 2.53 -29.01 -14.31
N LEU A 60 3.63 -29.61 -14.77
CA LEU A 60 3.69 -30.27 -16.08
C LEU A 60 2.74 -31.48 -16.18
N SER A 61 2.36 -32.14 -15.07
CA SER A 61 1.37 -33.22 -15.11
C SER A 61 -0.04 -32.78 -15.50
N PHE A 62 -0.32 -31.48 -15.55
CA PHE A 62 -1.60 -30.95 -16.06
C PHE A 62 -1.62 -30.75 -17.57
N PHE A 63 -0.46 -30.79 -18.23
CA PHE A 63 -0.32 -30.59 -19.66
C PHE A 63 -0.58 -31.91 -20.40
N ASP A 64 -1.56 -31.90 -21.29
CA ASP A 64 -1.83 -33.02 -22.17
C ASP A 64 -0.90 -32.99 -23.41
N THR A 65 -0.56 -31.78 -23.87
CA THR A 65 0.40 -31.52 -24.95
C THR A 65 1.29 -30.32 -24.58
N PRO A 66 2.53 -30.25 -25.12
CA PRO A 66 3.39 -29.08 -24.92
C PRO A 66 2.84 -27.84 -25.63
N GLU A 67 2.11 -28.01 -26.73
CA GLU A 67 1.48 -26.93 -27.49
C GLU A 67 0.06 -26.66 -26.98
N CYS A 68 -0.03 -25.88 -25.91
CA CYS A 68 -1.31 -25.41 -25.39
C CYS A 68 -1.20 -24.00 -24.78
N SER A 69 -2.36 -23.36 -24.57
CA SER A 69 -2.42 -22.09 -23.83
C SER A 69 -2.19 -22.36 -22.35
N PHE A 70 -1.20 -21.67 -21.75
CA PHE A 70 -0.96 -21.78 -20.32
C PHE A 70 -2.18 -21.34 -19.49
N SER A 71 -3.00 -20.41 -19.99
CA SER A 71 -4.25 -20.07 -19.31
C SER A 71 -5.24 -21.23 -19.22
N SER A 72 -5.30 -22.10 -20.23
CA SER A 72 -6.15 -23.29 -20.20
C SER A 72 -5.66 -24.27 -19.13
N ILE A 73 -4.34 -24.36 -18.95
CA ILE A 73 -3.74 -25.14 -17.85
C ILE A 73 -4.07 -24.52 -16.49
N LEU A 74 -3.95 -23.19 -16.34
CA LEU A 74 -4.34 -22.51 -15.10
C LEU A 74 -5.81 -22.70 -14.76
N GLN A 75 -6.70 -22.70 -15.76
CA GLN A 75 -8.11 -23.01 -15.57
C GLN A 75 -8.30 -24.44 -15.05
N LYS A 76 -7.72 -25.44 -15.73
CA LYS A 76 -7.75 -26.86 -15.29
C LYS A 76 -7.21 -27.03 -13.87
N MET A 77 -6.12 -26.34 -13.53
CA MET A 77 -5.51 -26.38 -12.20
C MET A 77 -6.36 -25.68 -11.13
N ALA A 78 -7.01 -24.55 -11.46
CA ALA A 78 -7.95 -23.86 -10.58
C ALA A 78 -9.15 -24.75 -10.25
N ASP A 79 -9.74 -25.42 -11.25
CA ASP A 79 -10.85 -26.37 -11.09
C ASP A 79 -10.48 -27.55 -10.16
N ASN A 80 -9.18 -27.85 -10.04
CA ASN A 80 -8.63 -28.88 -9.15
C ASN A 80 -8.05 -28.31 -7.84
N HIS A 81 -8.24 -27.01 -7.56
CA HIS A 81 -7.72 -26.30 -6.39
C HIS A 81 -6.19 -26.44 -6.20
N GLN A 82 -5.44 -26.43 -7.31
CA GLN A 82 -3.98 -26.62 -7.37
C GLN A 82 -3.19 -25.31 -7.50
N ILE A 83 -3.85 -24.17 -7.28
CA ILE A 83 -3.21 -22.86 -7.37
C ILE A 83 -3.44 -22.10 -6.08
N SER A 84 -2.35 -21.60 -5.50
CA SER A 84 -2.39 -20.54 -4.50
C SER A 84 -2.15 -19.18 -5.13
N ALA A 85 -2.69 -18.14 -4.52
CA ALA A 85 -2.52 -16.77 -4.92
C ALA A 85 -2.08 -15.92 -3.73
N TRP A 86 -1.00 -15.17 -3.92
CA TRP A 86 -0.60 -14.12 -2.99
C TRP A 86 -1.17 -12.79 -3.47
N VAL A 87 -2.07 -12.20 -2.69
CA VAL A 87 -2.61 -10.86 -2.98
C VAL A 87 -1.53 -9.82 -2.68
N GLN A 88 -1.07 -9.09 -3.70
CA GLN A 88 -0.23 -7.93 -3.47
C GLN A 88 -1.07 -6.72 -3.09
N HIS A 89 -0.53 -5.92 -2.18
CA HIS A 89 -1.15 -4.68 -1.70
C HIS A 89 -0.52 -3.42 -2.29
N ASP A 90 0.59 -3.57 -3.02
CA ASP A 90 1.23 -2.49 -3.77
C ASP A 90 0.59 -2.31 -5.16
N SER A 91 0.81 -1.15 -5.76
CA SER A 91 0.30 -0.79 -7.07
C SER A 91 0.92 -1.66 -8.16
N TYR A 92 0.07 -2.21 -9.03
CA TYR A 92 0.49 -2.90 -10.25
C TYR A 92 0.47 -1.93 -11.43
N HIS A 93 1.64 -1.64 -11.99
CA HIS A 93 1.79 -0.78 -13.17
C HIS A 93 2.15 -1.63 -14.39
N SER A 94 1.22 -1.74 -15.33
CA SER A 94 1.41 -2.46 -16.60
C SER A 94 1.86 -1.51 -17.71
N ILE A 95 2.46 -2.05 -18.77
CA ILE A 95 2.84 -1.31 -20.00
C ILE A 95 2.07 -1.81 -21.22
N SER A 96 0.95 -2.50 -21.02
CA SER A 96 0.19 -3.18 -22.08
C SER A 96 -0.51 -2.25 -23.07
N ASP A 97 -0.62 -0.97 -22.76
CA ASP A 97 -1.24 0.05 -23.61
C ASP A 97 -0.63 1.44 -23.32
N PRO A 98 -0.77 2.42 -24.22
CA PRO A 98 -0.13 3.73 -24.09
C PRO A 98 -0.48 4.46 -22.78
N ASN A 99 -1.71 4.38 -22.30
CA ASN A 99 -2.13 5.07 -21.08
C ASN A 99 -1.49 4.44 -19.84
N ARG A 100 -1.42 3.11 -19.79
CA ARG A 100 -0.75 2.40 -18.68
C ARG A 100 0.76 2.60 -18.71
N TRP A 101 1.36 2.62 -19.91
CA TRP A 101 2.76 2.96 -20.07
C TRP A 101 3.09 4.35 -19.50
N GLN A 102 2.31 5.39 -19.83
CA GLN A 102 2.51 6.73 -19.26
C GLN A 102 2.43 6.73 -17.73
N LYS A 103 1.45 6.03 -17.14
CA LYS A 103 1.35 5.88 -15.68
C LYS A 103 2.56 5.16 -15.07
N ALA A 104 3.03 4.09 -15.71
CA ALA A 104 4.22 3.36 -15.28
C ALA A 104 5.47 4.25 -15.37
N GLN A 105 5.61 5.04 -16.43
CA GLN A 105 6.71 5.99 -16.58
C GLN A 105 6.69 7.06 -15.48
N GLU A 106 5.52 7.61 -15.17
CA GLU A 106 5.38 8.56 -14.07
C GLU A 106 5.73 7.90 -12.73
N TYR A 107 5.22 6.69 -12.46
CA TYR A 107 5.55 5.94 -11.24
C TYR A 107 7.05 5.68 -11.06
N LEU A 108 7.75 5.34 -12.15
CA LEU A 108 9.18 5.03 -12.13
C LEU A 108 10.07 6.27 -12.06
N LYS A 109 9.54 7.47 -12.33
CA LYS A 109 10.31 8.72 -12.27
C LYS A 109 10.78 8.98 -10.84
N PRO A 110 12.08 9.32 -10.63
CA PRO A 110 12.56 9.73 -9.32
C PRO A 110 11.76 10.90 -8.78
N LYS A 111 11.30 10.77 -7.53
CA LYS A 111 10.53 11.80 -6.82
C LYS A 111 11.26 12.19 -5.56
N LYS A 112 11.46 13.49 -5.36
CA LYS A 112 11.98 14.05 -4.11
C LYS A 112 10.84 14.16 -3.10
N ILE A 113 10.40 13.00 -2.61
CA ILE A 113 9.36 12.89 -1.58
C ILE A 113 9.98 12.23 -0.35
N ILE A 114 9.71 12.79 0.83
CA ILE A 114 10.03 12.19 2.13
C ILE A 114 8.73 11.89 2.85
N LEU A 115 8.58 10.65 3.31
CA LEU A 115 7.51 10.26 4.22
C LEU A 115 7.97 10.55 5.65
N ILE A 116 7.13 11.17 6.47
CA ILE A 116 7.54 11.62 7.81
C ILE A 116 6.43 11.40 8.84
N ASP A 117 6.77 10.95 10.04
CA ASP A 117 5.83 10.90 11.16
C ASP A 117 5.57 12.30 11.73
N ARG A 118 4.46 12.44 12.47
CA ARG A 118 4.08 13.70 13.10
C ARG A 118 4.57 13.75 14.55
N ASP A 119 3.94 12.97 15.42
CA ASP A 119 4.14 13.03 16.87
C ASP A 119 5.43 12.32 17.31
N GLY A 120 6.39 13.10 17.80
CA GLY A 120 7.74 12.68 18.16
C GLY A 120 8.79 12.94 17.08
N VAL A 121 8.38 13.42 15.91
CA VAL A 121 9.29 13.72 14.78
C VAL A 121 9.15 15.17 14.34
N ILE A 122 7.97 15.60 13.87
CA ILE A 122 7.70 17.00 13.53
C ILE A 122 7.39 17.81 14.80
N ASN A 123 6.51 17.29 15.66
CA ASN A 123 6.14 17.89 16.94
C ASN A 123 6.56 17.01 18.11
N LYS A 124 6.66 17.59 19.30
CA LYS A 124 6.87 16.82 20.52
C LYS A 124 5.70 15.86 20.74
N LYS A 125 6.03 14.64 21.13
CA LYS A 125 5.04 13.61 21.46
C LYS A 125 4.36 13.97 22.78
N ALA A 126 3.05 13.78 22.85
CA ALA A 126 2.29 13.88 24.09
C ALA A 126 2.78 12.85 25.13
N SER A 127 2.47 13.09 26.41
CA SER A 127 2.79 12.13 27.48
C SER A 127 2.13 10.78 27.22
N ARG A 128 2.63 9.74 27.88
CA ARG A 128 2.10 8.37 27.69
C ARG A 128 0.62 8.32 28.03
N GLY A 129 -0.21 8.01 27.03
CA GLY A 129 -1.66 7.89 27.17
C GLY A 129 -2.44 9.15 26.79
N GLU A 130 -1.74 10.24 26.50
CA GLU A 130 -2.30 11.51 26.05
C GLU A 130 -2.20 11.66 24.52
N TYR A 131 -2.91 12.64 23.98
CA TYR A 131 -2.95 12.96 22.56
C TYR A 131 -2.87 14.47 22.37
N ILE A 132 -2.18 14.90 21.31
CA ILE A 132 -2.21 16.29 20.86
C ILE A 132 -3.60 16.53 20.28
N SER A 133 -4.48 17.11 21.10
CA SER A 133 -5.91 17.27 20.81
C SER A 133 -6.29 18.68 20.38
N LYS A 134 -5.39 19.64 20.56
CA LYS A 134 -5.55 21.04 20.18
C LYS A 134 -4.26 21.59 19.58
N TRP A 135 -4.38 22.70 18.86
CA TRP A 135 -3.24 23.33 18.20
C TRP A 135 -2.23 23.91 19.20
N GLU A 136 -2.71 24.38 20.36
CA GLU A 136 -1.86 25.00 21.38
C GLU A 136 -0.87 23.99 21.99
N ASP A 137 -1.21 22.70 21.96
CA ASP A 137 -0.35 21.61 22.43
C ASP A 137 0.67 21.17 21.35
N PHE A 138 0.55 21.68 20.11
CA PHE A 138 1.43 21.34 19.01
C PHE A 138 2.76 22.11 19.14
N ILE A 139 3.73 21.49 19.82
CA ILE A 139 5.06 22.07 20.03
C ILE A 139 6.03 21.52 18.98
N TRP A 140 6.52 22.38 18.10
CA TRP A 140 7.53 22.04 17.09
C TRP A 140 8.81 21.45 17.71
N ILE A 141 9.37 20.45 17.04
CA ILE A 141 10.78 20.08 17.19
C ILE A 141 11.56 20.95 16.21
N GLN A 142 12.27 21.94 16.73
CA GLN A 142 12.89 23.00 15.93
C GLN A 142 13.94 22.44 14.97
N GLU A 143 14.70 21.45 15.42
CA GLU A 143 15.72 20.77 14.62
C GLU A 143 15.09 20.08 13.40
N THR A 144 13.94 19.43 13.57
CA THR A 144 13.20 18.82 12.46
C THR A 144 12.67 19.88 11.50
N ARG A 145 12.08 20.97 11.99
CA ARG A 145 11.57 22.06 11.14
C ARG A 145 12.70 22.68 10.31
N VAL A 146 13.87 22.91 10.91
CA VAL A 146 15.07 23.39 10.20
C VAL A 146 15.53 22.39 9.14
N ALA A 147 15.61 21.09 9.48
CA ALA A 147 16.00 20.05 8.53
C ALA A 147 15.00 19.94 7.36
N MET A 148 13.71 20.02 7.63
CA MET A 148 12.66 20.04 6.60
C MET A 148 12.83 21.23 5.66
N LYS A 149 13.12 22.42 6.20
CA LYS A 149 13.39 23.64 5.40
C LYS A 149 14.60 23.47 4.48
N LEU A 150 15.70 22.93 4.99
CA LEU A 150 16.90 22.65 4.19
C LEU A 150 16.59 21.69 3.04
N MET A 151 15.84 20.61 3.32
CA MET A 151 15.45 19.64 2.30
C MET A 151 14.44 20.22 1.29
N ALA A 152 13.53 21.09 1.74
CA ALA A 152 12.59 21.79 0.86
C ALA A 152 13.32 22.70 -0.13
N ASN A 153 14.37 23.41 0.31
CA ASN A 153 15.24 24.21 -0.58
C ASN A 153 15.95 23.35 -1.64
N GLU A 154 16.22 22.08 -1.34
CA GLU A 154 16.73 21.08 -2.29
C GLU A 154 15.62 20.46 -3.18
N GLY A 155 14.39 20.95 -3.08
CA GLY A 155 13.24 20.51 -3.87
C GLY A 155 12.54 19.26 -3.34
N PHE A 156 12.77 18.88 -2.08
CA PHE A 156 11.99 17.81 -1.45
C PHE A 156 10.62 18.31 -1.00
N LYS A 157 9.62 17.43 -1.16
CA LYS A 157 8.28 17.59 -0.62
C LYS A 157 8.00 16.52 0.42
N PHE A 158 7.03 16.75 1.28
CA PHE A 158 6.75 15.87 2.41
C PHE A 158 5.35 15.30 2.35
N ILE A 159 5.20 14.05 2.75
CA ILE A 159 3.91 13.42 3.03
C ILE A 159 3.95 12.93 4.48
N ILE A 160 2.93 13.29 5.26
CA ILE A 160 2.88 12.94 6.67
C ILE A 160 2.15 11.61 6.83
N ILE A 161 2.70 10.70 7.63
CA ILE A 161 2.13 9.38 7.91
C ILE A 161 1.99 9.23 9.42
N SER A 162 0.77 9.25 9.96
CA SER A 162 0.58 9.34 11.42
C SER A 162 -0.51 8.41 12.00
N ASN A 163 -0.24 7.82 13.17
CA ASN A 163 -1.24 7.08 13.93
C ASN A 163 -2.00 8.03 14.87
N GLN A 164 -3.29 8.26 14.63
CA GLN A 164 -4.14 9.20 15.38
C GLN A 164 -5.25 8.45 16.16
N ALA A 165 -4.85 7.55 17.05
CA ALA A 165 -5.77 6.72 17.85
C ALA A 165 -6.66 7.51 18.84
N GLY A 166 -6.37 8.80 19.05
CA GLY A 166 -7.22 9.68 19.85
C GLY A 166 -8.64 9.81 19.27
N ILE A 167 -8.79 9.62 17.94
CA ILE A 167 -10.10 9.66 17.27
C ILE A 167 -10.96 8.49 17.73
N ALA A 168 -10.48 7.25 17.60
CA ALA A 168 -11.23 6.07 18.03
C ALA A 168 -11.58 6.08 19.53
N ARG A 169 -10.83 6.86 20.33
CA ARG A 169 -11.08 7.04 21.77
C ARG A 169 -12.01 8.20 22.11
N GLY A 170 -12.45 8.97 21.13
CA GLY A 170 -13.26 10.18 21.34
C GLY A 170 -12.52 11.32 22.05
N VAL A 171 -11.19 11.26 22.15
CA VAL A 171 -10.36 12.28 22.80
C VAL A 171 -10.17 13.49 21.88
N ILE A 172 -10.17 13.26 20.56
CA ILE A 172 -10.08 14.30 19.54
C ILE A 172 -11.15 14.05 18.47
N SER A 173 -11.85 15.10 18.06
CA SER A 173 -12.77 15.01 16.92
C SER A 173 -11.99 15.09 15.60
N PHE A 174 -12.57 14.59 14.52
CA PHE A 174 -11.98 14.76 13.18
C PHE A 174 -11.77 16.24 12.82
N ASN A 175 -12.72 17.11 13.20
CA ASN A 175 -12.64 18.55 12.92
C ASN A 175 -11.49 19.22 13.69
N GLU A 176 -11.26 18.85 14.95
CA GLU A 176 -10.10 19.37 15.70
C GLU A 176 -8.78 18.84 15.14
N LEU A 177 -8.72 17.58 14.71
CA LEU A 177 -7.54 17.04 14.05
C LEU A 177 -7.23 17.79 12.75
N GLU A 178 -8.27 18.05 11.95
CA GLU A 178 -8.14 18.80 10.70
C GLU A 178 -7.65 20.23 10.95
N LYS A 179 -8.14 20.91 12.00
CA LYS A 179 -7.61 22.23 12.41
C LYS A 179 -6.11 22.17 12.73
N ILE A 180 -5.67 21.17 13.50
CA ILE A 180 -4.24 20.99 13.81
C ILE A 180 -3.44 20.78 12.52
N HIS A 181 -3.94 19.94 11.61
CA HIS A 181 -3.28 19.67 10.33
C HIS A 181 -3.20 20.91 9.44
N ASN A 182 -4.27 21.70 9.36
CA ASN A 182 -4.30 22.92 8.57
C ASN A 182 -3.35 23.98 9.14
N ASN A 183 -3.34 24.17 10.46
CA ASN A 183 -2.40 25.10 11.10
C ASN A 183 -0.95 24.66 10.91
N MET A 184 -0.66 23.37 11.07
CA MET A 184 0.65 22.79 10.79
C MET A 184 1.08 23.00 9.33
N LYS A 185 0.19 22.75 8.36
CA LYS A 185 0.46 22.99 6.93
C LYS A 185 0.73 24.47 6.66
N ASN A 186 -0.05 25.38 7.23
CA ASN A 186 0.11 26.82 7.04
C ASN A 186 1.45 27.32 7.61
N GLU A 187 1.82 26.89 8.81
CA GLU A 187 3.10 27.22 9.43
C GLU A 187 4.30 26.71 8.61
N LEU A 188 4.22 25.49 8.09
CA LEU A 188 5.27 24.93 7.22
C LEU A 188 5.32 25.62 5.86
N GLN A 189 4.16 25.99 5.30
CA GLN A 189 4.09 26.73 4.04
C GLN A 189 4.75 28.11 4.16
N ASN A 190 4.66 28.78 5.32
CA ASN A 190 5.36 30.04 5.60
C ASN A 190 6.90 29.88 5.60
N ASP A 191 7.39 28.65 5.73
CA ASP A 191 8.81 28.29 5.62
C ASP A 191 9.18 27.69 4.25
N ASP A 192 8.29 27.80 3.26
CA ASP A 192 8.42 27.20 1.93
C ASP A 192 8.51 25.66 1.95
N ILE A 193 7.97 25.04 3.01
CA ILE A 193 7.92 23.58 3.17
C ILE A 193 6.56 23.06 2.70
N GLU A 194 6.56 22.39 1.54
CA GLU A 194 5.34 21.84 0.95
C GLU A 194 4.98 20.46 1.54
N ILE A 195 3.81 20.38 2.17
CA ILE A 195 3.16 19.12 2.56
C ILE A 195 2.16 18.71 1.46
N LEU A 196 2.50 17.66 0.72
CA LEU A 196 1.67 17.11 -0.35
C LEU A 196 0.36 16.53 0.18
N ASP A 197 0.44 15.69 1.21
CA ASP A 197 -0.73 15.05 1.81
C ASP A 197 -0.43 14.52 3.23
N ILE A 198 -1.48 14.19 3.97
CA ILE A 198 -1.44 13.67 5.34
C ILE A 198 -2.29 12.40 5.42
N TYR A 199 -1.64 11.26 5.56
CA TYR A 199 -2.31 9.98 5.78
C TYR A 199 -2.35 9.66 7.27
N ILE A 200 -3.56 9.36 7.76
CA ILE A 200 -3.77 9.01 9.17
C ILE A 200 -4.42 7.63 9.34
N CYS A 201 -4.04 6.96 10.42
CA CYS A 201 -4.80 5.84 10.94
C CYS A 201 -5.61 6.32 12.17
N PRO A 202 -6.95 6.42 12.09
CA PRO A 202 -7.77 6.83 13.23
C PRO A 202 -8.03 5.69 14.24
N HIS A 203 -7.77 4.44 13.83
CA HIS A 203 -8.13 3.24 14.57
C HIS A 203 -7.30 2.99 15.85
N HIS A 204 -7.94 2.35 16.82
CA HIS A 204 -7.33 1.85 18.04
C HIS A 204 -6.40 0.65 17.76
N TRP A 205 -5.56 0.27 18.74
CA TRP A 205 -4.62 -0.84 18.57
C TRP A 205 -5.28 -2.22 18.52
N ASN A 206 -6.51 -2.34 19.02
CA ASN A 206 -7.30 -3.59 19.00
C ASN A 206 -8.09 -3.75 17.70
N GLU A 207 -8.13 -2.73 16.85
CA GLU A 207 -8.84 -2.80 15.57
C GLU A 207 -7.91 -3.41 14.52
N GLU A 208 -8.36 -4.48 13.86
CA GLU A 208 -7.59 -5.21 12.83
C GLU A 208 -7.45 -4.45 11.51
N CYS A 209 -7.23 -3.14 11.54
CA CYS A 209 -7.05 -2.32 10.34
C CYS A 209 -5.69 -2.59 9.66
N PHE A 210 -5.60 -2.31 8.35
CA PHE A 210 -4.36 -2.45 7.58
C PHE A 210 -3.49 -1.16 7.56
N CYS A 211 -4.08 -0.01 7.93
CA CYS A 211 -3.41 1.29 7.85
C CYS A 211 -2.53 1.64 9.06
N ARG A 212 -2.80 1.10 10.25
CA ARG A 212 -2.05 1.44 11.48
C ARG A 212 -0.59 0.99 11.40
N LYS A 213 0.36 1.92 11.54
CA LYS A 213 1.79 1.58 11.68
C LYS A 213 2.00 0.64 12.88
N PRO A 214 2.80 -0.43 12.76
CA PRO A 214 3.81 -0.67 11.72
C PRO A 214 3.29 -1.36 10.43
N LYS A 215 1.98 -1.59 10.27
CA LYS A 215 1.45 -2.08 9.00
C LYS A 215 1.65 -1.04 7.88
N PRO A 216 1.86 -1.48 6.62
CA PRO A 216 2.28 -0.58 5.54
C PRO A 216 1.13 0.16 4.87
N GLY A 217 -0.13 0.00 5.31
CA GLY A 217 -1.30 0.44 4.54
C GLY A 217 -1.28 1.93 4.16
N MET A 218 -0.88 2.83 5.07
CA MET A 218 -0.77 4.26 4.73
C MET A 218 0.37 4.54 3.73
N LEU A 219 1.48 3.83 3.82
CA LEU A 219 2.62 3.99 2.91
C LEU A 219 2.24 3.56 1.49
N LEU A 220 1.53 2.43 1.38
CA LEU A 220 1.03 1.90 0.11
C LEU A 220 -0.02 2.83 -0.51
N GLN A 221 -0.90 3.40 0.32
CA GLN A 221 -1.88 4.39 -0.13
C GLN A 221 -1.20 5.66 -0.66
N ALA A 222 -0.24 6.22 0.08
CA ALA A 222 0.53 7.38 -0.36
C ALA A 222 1.27 7.13 -1.69
N SER A 223 1.91 5.97 -1.82
CA SER A 223 2.62 5.56 -3.04
C SER A 223 1.70 5.48 -4.25
N LYS A 224 0.47 4.97 -4.06
CA LYS A 224 -0.54 4.88 -5.10
C LYS A 224 -1.04 6.25 -5.55
N ASP A 225 -1.36 7.14 -4.61
CA ASP A 225 -1.97 8.44 -4.91
C ASP A 225 -0.95 9.41 -5.53
N HIS A 226 0.31 9.35 -5.08
CA HIS A 226 1.39 10.22 -5.56
C HIS A 226 2.35 9.55 -6.55
N LEU A 227 2.05 8.32 -6.98
CA LEU A 227 2.82 7.56 -7.96
C LEU A 227 4.33 7.54 -7.67
N PHE A 228 4.75 7.21 -6.44
CA PHE A 228 6.17 7.08 -6.10
C PHE A 228 6.52 5.67 -5.65
N ARG A 229 7.79 5.31 -5.80
CA ARG A 229 8.33 4.02 -5.40
C ARG A 229 8.74 3.98 -3.94
N LEU A 230 8.13 3.11 -3.15
CA LEU A 230 8.49 2.94 -1.73
C LEU A 230 9.94 2.48 -1.53
N ASP A 231 10.49 1.68 -2.44
CA ASP A 231 11.89 1.23 -2.37
C ASP A 231 12.93 2.33 -2.69
N LYS A 232 12.45 3.51 -3.11
CA LYS A 232 13.27 4.70 -3.43
C LYS A 232 12.86 5.93 -2.64
N THR A 233 11.98 5.77 -1.64
CA THR A 233 11.46 6.85 -0.82
C THR A 233 11.79 6.60 0.64
N LEU A 234 12.30 7.63 1.33
CA LEU A 234 12.66 7.52 2.74
C LEU A 234 11.42 7.73 3.62
N TYR A 235 11.38 7.00 4.73
CA TYR A 235 10.46 7.23 5.84
C TYR A 235 11.24 7.59 7.10
N ILE A 236 10.86 8.69 7.76
CA ILE A 236 11.42 9.17 9.03
C ILE A 236 10.34 9.06 10.10
N GLY A 237 10.54 8.25 11.14
CA GLY A 237 9.51 7.89 12.12
C GLY A 237 10.03 7.17 13.33
#